data_AF-A0A0M9WLM4-F1
#
_entry.id   AF-A0A0M9WLM4-F1
#
_cell.length_a   1.000
_cell.length_b   1.000
_cell.length_c   1.000
_cell.angle_alpha   90.00
_cell.angle_beta   90.00
_cell.angle_gamma   90.00
#
_symmetry.space_group_name_H-M   'P 1'
#
loop_
_entity.id
_entity.type
_entity.pdbx_description
1 polymer ?
#
loop_
_entity_poly.entity_id
_entity_poly.type
_entity_poly.pdbx_seq_one_letter_code
_entity_poly.pdbx_strand_id
1 'polypeptide(L)'
;MQQRRWTVRSLTAAAAVAAAVAVPAHAVAEPDPPGLPPDALRAAAAAESPEALRAVESLLDAARTPALFEPPPRNTPQPFMQPAPTFGLGCGGGFTPYAMTTGWAQPGPNAVPPVQIGQLKIFVSPTIPTLPARADLKFVWLNMENFRGGVDTLDDTVGGVPQLSKTLDTGTGPVLSALFGSVQYVDGTFCQVVYTMGAFFA
;
A
#
# COMPACT_ATOMS: atom_id res chain seq x y z
N MET A 1 -90.58 -4.11 28.77
CA MET A 1 -90.11 -4.58 30.08
C MET A 1 -88.61 -4.81 29.98
N GLN A 2 -87.79 -3.94 30.59
CA GLN A 2 -86.33 -3.96 30.49
C GLN A 2 -85.76 -4.39 31.85
N GLN A 3 -85.14 -5.57 31.91
CA GLN A 3 -84.41 -6.03 33.09
C GLN A 3 -82.91 -5.81 32.94
N ARG A 4 -82.34 -5.08 33.90
CA ARG A 4 -80.92 -5.08 34.27
C ARG A 4 -80.46 -6.51 34.55
N ARG A 5 -79.21 -6.84 34.19
CA ARG A 5 -78.14 -7.13 35.18
C ARG A 5 -76.80 -7.43 34.51
N TRP A 6 -75.78 -6.79 35.07
CA TRP A 6 -74.35 -6.99 34.83
C TRP A 6 -73.89 -8.37 35.32
N THR A 7 -72.89 -8.98 34.68
CA THR A 7 -71.53 -9.17 35.27
C THR A 7 -70.58 -9.92 34.33
N VAL A 8 -69.31 -9.55 34.48
CA VAL A 8 -68.08 -9.87 33.74
C VAL A 8 -67.55 -11.27 34.05
N ARG A 9 -66.87 -11.92 33.08
CA ARG A 9 -65.68 -12.81 33.24
C ARG A 9 -65.08 -13.16 31.86
N SER A 10 -63.95 -12.56 31.49
CA SER A 10 -62.57 -13.13 31.53
C SER A 10 -62.19 -13.85 30.22
N LEU A 11 -61.41 -13.21 29.34
CA LEU A 11 -59.94 -13.31 29.20
C LEU A 11 -59.47 -14.53 28.38
N THR A 12 -58.93 -14.27 27.18
CA THR A 12 -57.59 -14.69 26.73
C THR A 12 -57.34 -14.14 25.32
N ALA A 13 -56.64 -13.01 25.25
CA ALA A 13 -56.05 -12.53 24.00
C ALA A 13 -54.65 -13.12 23.87
N ALA A 14 -54.42 -13.97 22.89
CA ALA A 14 -53.10 -14.41 22.49
C ALA A 14 -52.49 -13.31 21.60
N ALA A 15 -51.63 -12.46 22.16
CA ALA A 15 -50.82 -11.53 21.40
C ALA A 15 -49.62 -12.29 20.82
N ALA A 16 -49.65 -12.57 19.52
CA ALA A 16 -48.47 -13.02 18.78
C ALA A 16 -47.52 -11.82 18.61
N VAL A 17 -46.41 -11.81 19.35
CA VAL A 17 -45.32 -10.85 19.16
C VAL A 17 -44.53 -11.28 17.93
N ALA A 18 -44.81 -10.67 16.78
CA ALA A 18 -43.93 -10.76 15.62
C ALA A 18 -42.71 -9.88 15.90
N ALA A 19 -41.57 -10.50 16.22
CA ALA A 19 -40.28 -9.82 16.26
C ALA A 19 -39.90 -9.43 14.82
N ALA A 20 -40.18 -8.18 14.44
CA ALA A 20 -39.62 -7.60 13.23
C ALA A 20 -38.10 -7.46 13.41
N VAL A 21 -37.34 -8.33 12.75
CA VAL A 21 -35.89 -8.18 12.62
C VAL A 21 -35.66 -6.92 11.80
N ALA A 22 -35.31 -5.82 12.47
CA ALA A 22 -34.84 -4.61 11.82
C ALA A 22 -33.50 -4.92 11.16
N VAL A 23 -33.52 -5.18 9.85
CA VAL A 23 -32.30 -5.16 9.03
C VAL A 23 -31.79 -3.72 9.10
N PRO A 24 -30.53 -3.47 9.55
CA PRO A 24 -30.00 -2.12 9.52
C PRO A 24 -29.92 -1.70 8.05
N ALA A 25 -30.71 -0.68 7.68
CA ALA A 25 -30.54 0.00 6.42
C ALA A 25 -29.12 0.54 6.38
N HIS A 26 -28.26 -0.09 5.59
CA HIS A 26 -26.94 0.44 5.32
C HIS A 26 -27.18 1.72 4.53
N ALA A 27 -26.78 2.86 5.10
CA ALA A 27 -26.73 4.11 4.35
C ALA A 27 -25.75 3.88 3.19
N VAL A 28 -26.29 3.71 1.98
CA VAL A 28 -25.49 3.76 0.77
C VAL A 28 -25.01 5.20 0.68
N ALA A 29 -23.70 5.41 0.78
CA ALA A 29 -23.11 6.72 0.52
C ALA A 29 -23.60 7.17 -0.85
N GLU A 30 -24.24 8.34 -0.92
CA GLU A 30 -24.62 8.92 -2.20
C GLU A 30 -23.33 9.12 -3.02
N PRO A 31 -23.33 8.80 -4.32
CA PRO A 31 -22.13 8.97 -5.14
C PRO A 31 -21.67 10.42 -5.05
N ASP A 32 -20.41 10.63 -4.66
CA ASP A 32 -19.84 11.97 -4.68
C ASP A 32 -19.98 12.57 -6.08
N PRO A 33 -20.25 13.88 -6.19
CA PRO A 33 -20.32 14.52 -7.48
C PRO A 33 -19.01 14.29 -8.26
N PRO A 34 -19.07 14.14 -9.59
CA PRO A 34 -17.87 13.96 -10.39
C PRO A 34 -16.90 15.13 -10.15
N GLY A 35 -15.60 14.81 -10.08
CA GLY A 35 -14.56 15.81 -9.89
C GLY A 35 -14.53 16.88 -10.99
N LEU A 36 -13.74 17.94 -10.76
CA LEU A 36 -13.65 19.06 -11.69
C LEU A 36 -13.06 18.64 -13.05
N PRO A 37 -13.62 19.09 -14.19
CA PRO A 37 -12.96 18.93 -15.48
C PRO A 37 -11.66 19.77 -15.53
N PRO A 38 -10.69 19.45 -16.41
CA PRO A 38 -9.37 20.08 -16.43
C PRO A 38 -9.39 21.61 -16.46
N ASP A 39 -10.30 22.22 -17.22
CA ASP A 39 -10.39 23.68 -17.32
C ASP A 39 -10.95 24.32 -16.05
N ALA A 40 -11.93 23.67 -15.40
CA ALA A 40 -12.43 24.12 -14.10
C ALA A 40 -11.40 23.90 -12.99
N LEU A 41 -10.59 22.84 -13.07
CA LEU A 41 -9.48 22.59 -12.15
C LEU A 41 -8.39 23.67 -12.28
N ARG A 42 -8.03 24.07 -13.50
CA ARG A 42 -7.13 25.21 -13.74
C ARG A 42 -7.68 26.50 -13.15
N ALA A 43 -8.96 26.80 -13.38
CA ALA A 43 -9.60 28.00 -12.87
C ALA A 43 -9.64 28.02 -11.32
N ALA A 44 -9.96 26.88 -10.70
CA ALA A 44 -9.93 26.74 -9.25
C ALA A 44 -8.52 26.93 -8.68
N ALA A 45 -7.50 26.32 -9.28
CA ALA A 45 -6.11 26.44 -8.84
C ALA A 45 -5.56 27.86 -9.04
N ALA A 46 -5.91 28.53 -10.14
CA ALA A 46 -5.57 29.94 -10.38
C ALA A 46 -6.18 30.89 -9.34
N ALA A 47 -7.39 30.59 -8.86
CA ALA A 47 -8.05 31.36 -7.81
C ALA A 47 -7.41 31.14 -6.43
N GLU A 48 -6.79 29.98 -6.19
CA GLU A 48 -6.10 29.67 -4.94
C GLU A 48 -4.71 30.30 -4.86
N SER A 49 -3.82 30.00 -5.80
CA SER A 49 -2.47 30.58 -5.85
C SER A 49 -1.74 30.35 -7.18
N PRO A 50 -0.72 31.17 -7.51
CA PRO A 50 0.18 30.89 -8.63
C PRO A 50 0.89 29.53 -8.51
N GLU A 51 1.21 29.09 -7.29
CA GLU A 51 1.80 27.78 -6.99
C GLU A 51 0.87 26.63 -7.36
N ALA A 52 -0.41 26.72 -6.95
CA ALA A 52 -1.42 25.72 -7.25
C ALA A 52 -1.65 25.60 -8.77
N LEU A 53 -1.74 26.75 -9.47
CA LEU A 53 -1.86 26.74 -10.92
C LEU A 53 -0.66 26.07 -11.59
N ARG A 54 0.57 26.38 -11.16
CA ARG A 54 1.78 25.73 -11.69
C ARG A 54 1.79 24.22 -11.47
N ALA A 55 1.32 23.77 -10.31
CA ALA A 55 1.22 22.34 -10.00
C ALA A 55 0.19 21.64 -10.91
N VAL A 56 -0.98 22.25 -11.11
CA VAL A 56 -2.01 21.73 -12.03
C VAL A 56 -1.52 21.69 -13.46
N GLU A 57 -0.84 22.73 -13.95
CA GLU A 57 -0.29 22.72 -15.31
C GLU A 57 0.79 21.64 -15.47
N SER A 58 1.63 21.43 -14.46
CA SER A 58 2.65 20.37 -14.47
C SER A 58 2.02 18.98 -14.49
N LEU A 59 0.93 18.77 -13.75
CA LEU A 59 0.17 17.51 -13.74
C LEU A 59 -0.48 17.26 -15.11
N LEU A 60 -1.12 18.29 -15.69
CA LEU A 60 -1.81 18.17 -16.98
C LEU A 60 -0.84 17.99 -18.15
N ASP A 61 0.37 18.55 -18.06
CA ASP A 61 1.45 18.29 -19.02
C ASP A 61 2.00 16.87 -18.87
N ALA A 62 2.29 16.45 -17.64
CA ALA A 62 2.71 15.08 -17.34
C ALA A 62 1.70 14.05 -17.88
N ALA A 63 0.40 14.25 -17.67
CA ALA A 63 -0.66 13.37 -18.13
C ALA A 63 -0.73 13.18 -19.66
N ARG A 64 -0.11 14.07 -20.45
CA ARG A 64 0.01 13.92 -21.91
C ARG A 64 1.09 12.93 -22.32
N THR A 65 1.92 12.48 -21.37
CA THR A 65 3.02 11.54 -21.61
C THR A 65 2.50 10.11 -21.48
N PRO A 66 2.38 9.34 -22.58
CA PRO A 66 1.82 7.98 -22.55
C PRO A 66 2.61 7.04 -21.64
N ALA A 67 3.93 7.28 -21.52
CA ALA A 67 4.86 6.48 -20.73
C ALA A 67 4.54 6.46 -19.21
N LEU A 68 3.79 7.43 -18.67
CA LEU A 68 3.40 7.41 -17.25
C LEU A 68 2.42 6.30 -16.90
N PHE A 69 1.65 5.83 -17.90
CA PHE A 69 0.64 4.78 -17.73
C PHE A 69 1.02 3.50 -18.48
N GLU A 70 2.15 3.53 -19.19
CA GLU A 70 2.64 2.35 -19.88
C GLU A 70 3.13 1.35 -18.83
N PRO A 71 2.71 0.08 -18.91
CA PRO A 71 3.24 -0.94 -18.03
C PRO A 71 4.77 -0.91 -18.12
N PRO A 72 5.49 -0.77 -17.00
CA PRO A 72 6.94 -0.79 -17.02
C PRO A 72 7.45 -2.00 -17.80
N PRO A 73 8.57 -1.87 -18.55
CA PRO A 73 9.09 -2.95 -19.35
C PRO A 73 9.18 -4.23 -18.54
N ARG A 74 8.70 -5.35 -19.10
CA ARG A 74 8.88 -6.65 -18.47
C ARG A 74 10.38 -6.84 -18.26
N ASN A 75 10.78 -7.22 -17.04
CA ASN A 75 12.14 -7.55 -16.64
C ASN A 75 13.07 -6.38 -16.28
N THR A 76 12.57 -5.14 -16.19
CA THR A 76 13.34 -4.03 -15.59
C THR A 76 12.98 -3.84 -14.12
N PRO A 77 13.93 -3.46 -13.25
CA PRO A 77 13.62 -3.06 -11.88
C PRO A 77 12.61 -1.92 -11.83
N GLN A 78 11.57 -2.08 -11.02
CA GLN A 78 10.53 -1.10 -10.79
C GLN A 78 10.64 -0.59 -9.35
N PRO A 79 10.56 0.74 -9.14
CA PRO A 79 10.57 1.27 -7.79
C PRO A 79 9.25 0.94 -7.10
N PHE A 80 9.29 0.90 -5.77
CA PHE A 80 8.06 1.02 -4.99
C PHE A 80 7.39 2.38 -5.23
N MET A 81 6.09 2.49 -4.95
CA MET A 81 5.29 3.67 -5.25
C MET A 81 5.83 4.96 -4.61
N GLN A 82 6.53 4.83 -3.49
CA GLN A 82 7.27 5.91 -2.86
C GLN A 82 8.49 5.38 -2.09
N PRO A 83 9.53 6.18 -1.87
CA PRO A 83 10.57 5.83 -0.90
C PRO A 83 9.97 5.75 0.53
N ALA A 84 10.47 4.82 1.35
CA ALA A 84 10.02 4.63 2.72
C ALA A 84 10.70 5.63 3.68
N PRO A 85 9.94 6.34 4.54
CA PRO A 85 10.51 7.10 5.65
C PRO A 85 11.33 6.19 6.58
N THR A 86 12.53 6.64 6.92
CA THR A 86 13.48 5.88 7.73
C THR A 86 13.97 6.72 8.90
N PHE A 87 13.90 6.15 10.11
CA PHE A 87 14.17 6.88 11.35
C PHE A 87 15.22 6.18 12.21
N GLY A 88 16.07 6.98 12.85
CA GLY A 88 17.11 6.52 13.74
C GLY A 88 18.31 7.46 13.69
N LEU A 89 19.01 7.61 14.82
CA LEU A 89 20.19 8.46 14.89
C LEU A 89 21.24 7.96 13.88
N GLY A 90 21.62 8.83 12.93
CA GLY A 90 22.60 8.53 11.90
C GLY A 90 22.04 7.99 10.59
N CYS A 91 20.73 7.72 10.49
CA CYS A 91 20.14 7.19 9.25
C CYS A 91 20.26 8.12 8.04
N GLY A 92 20.28 9.44 8.26
CA GLY A 92 20.54 10.44 7.22
C GLY A 92 22.01 10.76 7.00
N GLY A 93 22.92 10.00 7.64
CA GLY A 93 24.34 10.31 7.74
C GLY A 93 24.66 11.25 8.90
N GLY A 94 25.80 11.02 9.55
CA GLY A 94 26.26 11.81 10.70
C GLY A 94 25.28 11.74 11.86
N PHE A 95 24.74 12.89 12.28
CA PHE A 95 23.76 12.99 13.37
C PHE A 95 22.31 13.15 12.87
N THR A 96 22.08 13.10 11.55
CA THR A 96 20.74 13.28 10.97
C THR A 96 19.85 12.08 11.30
N PRO A 97 18.72 12.27 12.00
CA PRO A 97 17.92 11.15 12.51
C PRO A 97 16.91 10.59 11.49
N TYR A 98 16.93 11.10 10.26
CA TYR A 98 15.91 10.85 9.24
C TYR A 98 16.54 10.63 7.86
N ALA A 99 15.97 9.70 7.10
CA ALA A 99 16.33 9.43 5.71
C ALA A 99 15.16 8.85 4.93
N MET A 100 15.37 8.67 3.62
CA MET A 100 14.49 7.89 2.76
C MET A 100 15.18 6.60 2.36
N THR A 101 14.44 5.50 2.34
CA THR A 101 14.94 4.20 1.87
C THR A 101 14.16 3.79 0.64
N THR A 102 14.85 3.58 -0.48
CA THR A 102 14.19 3.23 -1.74
C THR A 102 14.16 1.72 -1.90
N GLY A 103 12.97 1.15 -2.06
CA GLY A 103 12.77 -0.25 -2.42
C GLY A 103 12.57 -0.41 -3.93
N TRP A 104 12.98 -1.56 -4.44
CA TRP A 104 12.81 -1.95 -5.84
C TRP A 104 12.35 -3.41 -5.92
N ALA A 105 11.55 -3.71 -6.94
CA ALA A 105 11.19 -5.06 -7.32
C ALA A 105 11.59 -5.29 -8.78
N GLN A 106 12.32 -6.37 -9.02
CA GLN A 106 12.68 -6.78 -10.36
C GLN A 106 11.94 -8.08 -10.69
N PRO A 107 11.01 -8.05 -11.66
CA PRO A 107 10.32 -9.24 -12.10
C PRO A 107 11.18 -10.09 -13.02
N GLY A 108 10.90 -11.39 -13.05
CA GLY A 108 11.47 -12.30 -14.03
C GLY A 108 10.71 -12.31 -15.36
N PRO A 109 11.29 -12.91 -16.41
CA PRO A 109 12.62 -13.54 -16.42
C PRO A 109 13.77 -12.53 -16.56
N ASN A 110 14.80 -12.64 -15.71
CA ASN A 110 16.07 -11.91 -15.92
C ASN A 110 17.26 -12.85 -15.70
N ALA A 111 18.33 -12.65 -16.48
CA ALA A 111 19.56 -13.41 -16.37
C ALA A 111 20.47 -12.89 -15.24
N VAL A 112 20.49 -11.57 -15.02
CA VAL A 112 21.34 -10.92 -14.02
C VAL A 112 20.59 -9.77 -13.33
N PRO A 113 20.23 -9.89 -12.04
CA PRO A 113 20.26 -11.10 -11.22
C PRO A 113 19.34 -12.20 -11.79
N PRO A 114 19.62 -13.49 -11.52
CA PRO A 114 18.77 -14.59 -11.98
C PRO A 114 17.42 -14.54 -11.27
N VAL A 115 16.36 -14.27 -12.02
CA VAL A 115 14.97 -14.23 -11.55
C VAL A 115 14.12 -15.00 -12.55
N GLN A 116 13.39 -16.02 -12.10
CA GLN A 116 12.53 -16.83 -12.96
C GLN A 116 11.16 -16.18 -13.19
N ILE A 117 10.42 -16.67 -14.20
CA ILE A 117 9.01 -16.29 -14.38
C ILE A 117 8.22 -16.61 -13.10
N GLY A 118 7.36 -15.69 -12.66
CA GLY A 118 6.61 -15.81 -11.41
C GLY A 118 7.42 -15.48 -10.15
N GLN A 119 8.67 -15.02 -10.32
CA GLN A 119 9.50 -14.57 -9.21
C GLN A 119 9.72 -13.05 -9.24
N LEU A 120 9.88 -12.50 -8.04
CA LEU A 120 10.33 -11.12 -7.83
C LEU A 120 11.64 -11.14 -7.04
N LYS A 121 12.64 -10.38 -7.51
CA LYS A 121 13.80 -9.98 -6.70
C LYS A 121 13.50 -8.63 -6.07
N ILE A 122 13.32 -8.62 -4.76
CA ILE A 122 13.16 -7.41 -3.97
C ILE A 122 14.53 -6.97 -3.47
N PHE A 123 14.85 -5.69 -3.55
CA PHE A 123 16.08 -5.14 -2.99
C PHE A 123 15.89 -3.71 -2.53
N VAL A 124 16.70 -3.30 -1.56
CA VAL A 124 16.57 -2.03 -0.87
C VAL A 124 17.88 -1.26 -0.95
N SER A 125 17.80 0.04 -1.26
CA SER A 125 18.91 0.98 -1.26
C SER A 125 18.68 2.03 -0.17
N PRO A 126 19.36 1.92 0.98
CA PRO A 126 19.37 2.97 2.00
C PRO A 126 20.08 4.24 1.51
N THR A 127 19.82 5.37 2.17
CA THR A 127 20.57 6.62 1.92
C THR A 127 21.97 6.61 2.54
N ILE A 128 22.18 5.89 3.65
CA ILE A 128 23.46 5.86 4.36
C ILE A 128 24.48 4.96 3.62
N PRO A 129 25.71 5.44 3.36
CA PRO A 129 26.76 4.68 2.66
C PRO A 129 27.53 3.74 3.59
N THR A 130 26.85 3.09 4.55
CA THR A 130 27.44 2.16 5.52
C THR A 130 26.99 0.73 5.20
N LEU A 131 27.86 -0.26 5.39
CA LEU A 131 27.50 -1.66 5.21
C LEU A 131 26.49 -2.13 6.27
N PRO A 132 25.45 -2.89 5.89
CA PRO A 132 24.55 -3.49 6.86
C PRO A 132 25.27 -4.61 7.63
N ALA A 133 25.13 -4.59 8.95
CA ALA A 133 25.55 -5.68 9.83
C ALA A 133 24.44 -6.72 10.03
N ARG A 134 23.19 -6.25 10.11
CA ARG A 134 21.99 -7.09 10.25
C ARG A 134 20.81 -6.38 9.61
N ALA A 135 19.88 -7.14 9.05
CA ALA A 135 18.61 -6.60 8.56
C ALA A 135 17.46 -7.49 9.02
N ASP A 136 16.36 -6.84 9.38
CA ASP A 136 15.06 -7.48 9.61
C ASP A 136 14.01 -6.77 8.75
N LEU A 137 14.32 -6.63 7.46
CA LEU A 137 13.42 -6.06 6.46
C LEU A 137 12.41 -7.13 6.05
N LYS A 138 11.13 -6.82 6.17
CA LYS A 138 10.00 -7.66 5.79
C LYS A 138 9.39 -7.18 4.50
N PHE A 139 9.03 -8.13 3.66
CA PHE A 139 8.25 -7.93 2.46
C PHE A 139 6.95 -8.73 2.58
N VAL A 140 5.84 -8.02 2.68
CA VAL A 140 4.50 -8.57 2.68
C VAL A 140 3.98 -8.52 1.26
N TRP A 141 3.39 -9.60 0.78
CA TRP A 141 2.89 -9.67 -0.59
C TRP A 141 1.60 -10.47 -0.70
N LEU A 142 0.82 -10.11 -1.71
CA LEU A 142 -0.41 -10.77 -2.13
C LEU A 142 -0.47 -10.77 -3.66
N ASN A 143 -0.48 -11.96 -4.24
CA ASN A 143 -0.77 -12.15 -5.65
C ASN A 143 -2.29 -12.06 -5.85
N MET A 144 -2.72 -11.12 -6.68
CA MET A 144 -4.14 -10.79 -6.86
C MET A 144 -4.86 -11.73 -7.84
N GLU A 145 -4.13 -12.60 -8.54
CA GLU A 145 -4.69 -13.56 -9.49
C GLU A 145 -4.95 -14.92 -8.83
N ASN A 146 -4.00 -15.40 -8.03
CA ASN A 146 -4.10 -16.71 -7.37
C ASN A 146 -4.32 -16.63 -5.83
N PHE A 147 -4.38 -15.42 -5.27
CA PHE A 147 -4.58 -15.15 -3.84
C PHE A 147 -3.54 -15.77 -2.91
N ARG A 148 -2.37 -16.16 -3.43
CA ARG A 148 -1.22 -16.52 -2.60
C ARG A 148 -0.66 -15.25 -1.96
N GLY A 149 -0.23 -15.35 -0.72
CA GLY A 149 0.44 -14.26 -0.03
C GLY A 149 1.44 -14.77 0.99
N GLY A 150 2.28 -13.87 1.48
CA GLY A 150 3.34 -14.22 2.41
C GLY A 150 3.98 -13.01 3.06
N VAL A 151 4.80 -13.29 4.07
CA VAL A 151 5.68 -12.31 4.72
C VAL A 151 7.07 -12.92 4.76
N ASP A 152 7.97 -12.34 3.98
CA ASP A 152 9.33 -12.83 3.82
C ASP A 152 10.34 -11.83 4.34
N THR A 153 11.45 -12.33 4.89
CA THR A 153 12.56 -11.47 5.34
C THR A 153 13.57 -11.32 4.23
N LEU A 154 14.05 -10.11 3.95
CA LEU A 154 15.11 -9.85 2.99
C LEU A 154 16.47 -10.26 3.59
N ASP A 155 16.80 -11.55 3.42
CA ASP A 155 17.87 -12.25 4.12
C ASP A 155 18.98 -12.78 3.19
N ASP A 156 19.01 -12.36 1.92
CA ASP A 156 20.12 -12.73 1.03
C ASP A 156 21.44 -12.21 1.59
N THR A 157 22.49 -13.02 1.48
CA THR A 157 23.84 -12.68 1.92
C THR A 157 24.87 -13.00 0.84
N VAL A 158 25.92 -12.19 0.76
CA VAL A 158 27.10 -12.45 -0.08
C VAL A 158 28.33 -12.31 0.81
N GLY A 159 29.11 -13.40 0.94
CA GLY A 159 30.26 -13.42 1.85
C GLY A 159 29.91 -13.13 3.32
N GLY A 160 28.69 -13.47 3.75
CA GLY A 160 28.19 -13.18 5.10
C GLY A 160 27.66 -11.75 5.30
N VAL A 161 27.72 -10.89 4.28
CA VAL A 161 27.18 -9.52 4.33
C VAL A 161 25.73 -9.52 3.86
N PRO A 162 24.77 -9.02 4.65
CA PRO A 162 23.38 -8.83 4.23
C PRO A 162 23.28 -7.97 2.96
N GLN A 163 22.51 -8.41 1.98
CA GLN A 163 22.31 -7.71 0.71
C GLN A 163 21.03 -6.88 0.69
N LEU A 164 20.28 -6.84 1.79
CA LEU A 164 18.98 -6.17 1.88
C LEU A 164 18.06 -6.55 0.71
N SER A 165 18.08 -7.83 0.33
CA SER A 165 17.36 -8.34 -0.83
C SER A 165 16.88 -9.77 -0.62
N LYS A 166 15.95 -10.21 -1.48
CA LYS A 166 15.47 -11.58 -1.57
C LYS A 166 14.84 -11.87 -2.92
N THR A 167 15.06 -13.07 -3.45
CA THR A 167 14.25 -13.60 -4.56
C THR A 167 13.12 -14.45 -3.99
N LEU A 168 11.89 -14.19 -4.44
CA LEU A 168 10.66 -14.80 -3.94
C LEU A 168 9.85 -15.38 -5.08
N ASP A 169 9.21 -16.53 -4.86
CA ASP A 169 8.17 -17.07 -5.74
C ASP A 169 6.81 -16.56 -5.30
N THR A 170 6.34 -15.49 -5.96
CA THR A 170 5.02 -14.90 -5.73
C THR A 170 3.95 -15.51 -6.64
N GLY A 171 4.33 -16.42 -7.54
CA GLY A 171 3.52 -16.87 -8.67
C GLY A 171 3.38 -15.80 -9.75
N THR A 172 2.99 -16.21 -10.95
CA THR A 172 2.74 -15.30 -12.07
C THR A 172 1.57 -14.36 -11.77
N GLY A 173 1.64 -13.14 -12.28
CA GLY A 173 0.53 -12.20 -12.25
C GLY A 173 0.77 -10.95 -11.39
N PRO A 174 -0.29 -10.13 -11.17
CA PRO A 174 -0.19 -8.91 -10.37
C PRO A 174 0.03 -9.21 -8.88
N VAL A 175 1.01 -8.55 -8.28
CA VAL A 175 1.39 -8.66 -6.87
C VAL A 175 1.27 -7.29 -6.21
N LEU A 176 0.41 -7.18 -5.19
CA LEU A 176 0.39 -6.05 -4.28
C LEU A 176 1.29 -6.35 -3.09
N SER A 177 2.05 -5.35 -2.63
CA SER A 177 3.05 -5.56 -1.60
C SER A 177 3.32 -4.35 -0.70
N ALA A 178 3.94 -4.63 0.44
CA ALA A 178 4.49 -3.64 1.35
C ALA A 178 5.87 -4.08 1.86
N LEU A 179 6.76 -3.12 2.11
CA LEU A 179 8.10 -3.35 2.66
C LEU A 179 8.33 -2.46 3.88
N PHE A 180 8.77 -3.04 4.99
CA PHE A 180 9.06 -2.35 6.25
C PHE A 180 10.10 -3.12 7.07
N GLY A 181 10.53 -2.58 8.21
CA GLY A 181 11.36 -3.33 9.16
C GLY A 181 12.53 -2.50 9.65
N SER A 182 13.69 -3.12 9.80
CA SER A 182 14.88 -2.41 10.30
C SER A 182 16.18 -2.88 9.67
N VAL A 183 17.18 -2.00 9.71
CA VAL A 183 18.56 -2.27 9.32
C VAL A 183 19.48 -1.78 10.42
N GLN A 184 20.41 -2.63 10.86
CA GLN A 184 21.50 -2.29 11.74
C GLN A 184 22.80 -2.27 10.93
N TYR A 185 23.57 -1.22 11.06
CA TYR A 185 24.82 -1.00 10.32
C TYR A 185 26.04 -1.32 11.17
N VAL A 186 27.18 -1.54 10.51
CA VAL A 186 28.45 -1.89 11.17
C VAL A 186 28.99 -0.80 12.10
N ASP A 187 28.56 0.46 11.91
CA ASP A 187 28.91 1.61 12.76
C ASP A 187 28.02 1.73 14.02
N GLY A 188 27.09 0.78 14.22
CA GLY A 188 26.14 0.78 15.34
C GLY A 188 24.84 1.55 15.06
N THR A 189 24.71 2.22 13.91
CA THR A 189 23.49 2.90 13.50
C THR A 189 22.35 1.89 13.37
N PHE A 190 21.19 2.21 13.95
CA PHE A 190 19.96 1.45 13.80
C PHE A 190 18.92 2.31 13.10
N CYS A 191 18.39 1.80 11.98
CA CYS A 191 17.41 2.48 11.16
C CYS A 191 16.12 1.68 11.04
N GLN A 192 15.02 2.28 11.50
CA GLN A 192 13.67 1.77 11.34
C GLN A 192 13.08 2.28 10.02
N VAL A 193 12.70 1.36 9.14
CA VAL A 193 12.00 1.61 7.88
C VAL A 193 10.50 1.44 8.12
N VAL A 194 9.71 2.52 8.00
CA VAL A 194 8.31 2.54 8.46
C VAL A 194 7.41 1.68 7.58
N TYR A 195 7.19 2.07 6.33
CA TYR A 195 6.73 1.18 5.26
C TYR A 195 6.83 1.90 3.91
N THR A 196 6.83 1.12 2.83
CA THR A 196 6.46 1.55 1.49
C THR A 196 5.58 0.49 0.84
N MET A 197 4.84 0.87 -0.18
CA MET A 197 3.95 -0.02 -0.92
C MET A 197 4.34 -0.12 -2.39
N GLY A 198 4.08 -1.27 -2.99
CA GLY A 198 4.41 -1.53 -4.38
C GLY A 198 3.35 -2.42 -5.04
N ALA A 199 3.15 -2.23 -6.33
CA ALA A 199 2.34 -3.09 -7.18
C ALA A 199 3.18 -3.49 -8.38
N PHE A 200 3.36 -4.80 -8.59
CA PHE A 200 4.30 -5.36 -9.56
C PHE A 200 3.63 -6.49 -10.35
N PHE A 201 4.23 -6.87 -11.48
CA PHE A 201 3.83 -8.06 -12.23
C PHE A 201 4.98 -9.06 -12.23
N ALA A 202 4.75 -10.24 -11.65
CA ALA A 202 5.72 -11.34 -11.54
C ALA A 202 5.60 -12.35 -12.69
#